data_AF-A0A518CLN1-F1
#
_entry.id   AF-A0A518CLN1-F1
#
_cell.length_a   1.000
_cell.length_b   1.000
_cell.length_c   1.000
_cell.angle_alpha   90.00
_cell.angle_beta   90.00
_cell.angle_gamma   90.00
#
_symmetry.space_group_name_H-M   'P 1'
#
loop_
_entity.id
_entity.type
_entity.pdbx_description
1 polymer ?
#
loop_
_entity_poly.entity_id
_entity_poly.type
_entity_poly.pdbx_seq_one_letter_code
_entity_poly.pdbx_strand_id
1 'polypeptide(L)'
;MPSLFKSAICLFIITLLSCGSFPSEAQAGKRSSRSNNKFLGNFDSLIKRSPHYPKRRSHTGRVNTGEGKILGHVVIPGVTGNSHPPRKHHEGFDPRPTNINIWDNIASGIERHKDRREQYIERSRPPIEVQPQPQYIPQTHVVQTPVRRNVSVQSNTIPKAKMPLARANSQPGIDLFEPIDAESQELATELVHAQTGKAINEMEDQLGDAAQDPAVAEQLEEIRAKAENGEAVTEEDINELVNRLEAVDPAQFPPGFTPDALISSFDDVINLSEANELLQDQTYPDGGFVPGLPVGQILTMPALPQDMQFMLPDGCALVGTGGEGELQVYDPGTCDMLNMNLGMGEPEIESTDDSIAIGIIIQNPEENGEGVNYQVEGVNYTLQPGENQQLPVNHSQVIVFESGIEAGELRFTIKPGNYAFRQLGAQGWKLWRESFEVTIDNSENTDIFYVTLNEEQIDIPSGQQMTYTSQYPVTALFDRGNGGEPARKQLNDAKTALVVAVNTNDGLLDLYPETNFNIVSSKTESQDILKQTMLKGRLQEILKQQSL
;
A
#
# COMPACT_ATOMS: atom_id res chain seq x y z
N MET A 1 11.45 -84.01 -28.83
CA MET A 1 11.30 -82.54 -29.00
C MET A 1 9.86 -82.16 -28.67
N PRO A 2 9.58 -80.98 -28.09
CA PRO A 2 8.67 -80.91 -26.93
C PRO A 2 7.57 -79.83 -26.98
N SER A 3 6.76 -79.79 -25.91
CA SER A 3 6.03 -78.64 -25.31
C SER A 3 5.28 -77.64 -26.22
N LEU A 4 3.94 -77.51 -26.18
CA LEU A 4 3.10 -76.93 -25.09
C LEU A 4 3.44 -75.43 -24.84
N PHE A 5 2.51 -74.45 -24.78
CA PHE A 5 1.03 -74.49 -24.86
C PHE A 5 0.37 -73.17 -25.37
N LYS A 6 -0.92 -73.28 -25.69
CA LYS A 6 -1.89 -72.33 -26.30
C LYS A 6 -2.10 -70.99 -25.54
N SER A 7 -2.30 -69.84 -26.22
CA SER A 7 -3.57 -69.24 -26.74
C SER A 7 -4.62 -68.90 -25.64
N ALA A 8 -5.13 -67.68 -25.44
CA ALA A 8 -5.63 -66.59 -26.32
C ALA A 8 -7.05 -66.80 -26.89
N ILE A 9 -7.92 -65.76 -26.81
CA ILE A 9 -8.96 -65.32 -27.79
C ILE A 9 -9.80 -64.15 -27.22
N CYS A 10 -10.43 -63.35 -28.10
CA CYS A 10 -11.24 -62.17 -27.78
C CYS A 10 -12.53 -62.09 -28.65
N LEU A 11 -13.42 -61.13 -28.35
CA LEU A 11 -14.55 -60.58 -29.16
C LEU A 11 -15.90 -61.34 -29.33
N PHE A 12 -16.96 -60.70 -28.76
CA PHE A 12 -18.20 -60.19 -29.41
C PHE A 12 -19.35 -61.08 -29.96
N ILE A 13 -20.61 -60.76 -29.56
CA ILE A 13 -21.69 -60.16 -30.41
C ILE A 13 -23.01 -59.84 -29.61
N ILE A 14 -23.35 -58.54 -29.52
CA ILE A 14 -24.64 -57.81 -29.76
C ILE A 14 -25.98 -58.60 -29.53
N THR A 15 -27.02 -58.17 -28.76
CA THR A 15 -27.89 -56.94 -28.75
C THR A 15 -28.62 -56.84 -27.35
N LEU A 16 -29.69 -56.08 -26.98
CA LEU A 16 -30.74 -55.24 -27.61
C LEU A 16 -31.25 -54.08 -26.68
N LEU A 17 -32.46 -53.54 -26.92
CA LEU A 17 -33.08 -52.29 -26.40
C LEU A 17 -34.08 -52.40 -25.22
N SER A 18 -34.14 -51.36 -24.37
CA SER A 18 -35.36 -50.59 -23.98
C SER A 18 -34.99 -49.44 -23.01
N CYS A 19 -35.10 -48.14 -23.34
CA CYS A 19 -36.28 -47.26 -23.35
C CYS A 19 -36.73 -46.69 -21.96
N GLY A 20 -36.62 -45.37 -21.78
CA GLY A 20 -37.06 -44.59 -20.60
C GLY A 20 -36.21 -43.32 -20.40
N SER A 21 -36.41 -42.23 -21.13
CA SER A 21 -37.39 -41.15 -20.85
C SER A 21 -36.94 -40.14 -19.78
N PHE A 22 -36.37 -39.01 -20.23
CA PHE A 22 -36.14 -37.81 -19.42
C PHE A 22 -37.46 -37.13 -18.99
N PRO A 23 -37.45 -36.44 -17.85
CA PRO A 23 -37.96 -35.09 -17.76
C PRO A 23 -36.86 -34.10 -17.35
N SER A 24 -36.81 -32.95 -18.00
CA SER A 24 -36.00 -31.80 -17.55
C SER A 24 -36.78 -30.99 -16.52
N GLU A 25 -36.34 -30.97 -15.27
CA GLU A 25 -36.91 -30.10 -14.24
C GLU A 25 -35.83 -29.17 -13.65
N ALA A 26 -36.01 -27.86 -13.82
CA ALA A 26 -35.08 -26.86 -13.33
C ALA A 26 -35.37 -26.55 -11.85
N GLN A 27 -34.51 -27.02 -10.95
CA GLN A 27 -34.57 -26.66 -9.54
C GLN A 27 -33.49 -25.64 -9.17
N ALA A 28 -33.92 -24.48 -8.69
CA ALA A 28 -33.03 -23.42 -8.20
C ALA A 28 -32.40 -23.82 -6.85
N GLY A 29 -31.20 -24.41 -6.91
CA GLY A 29 -30.43 -24.84 -5.74
C GLY A 29 -29.99 -23.67 -4.87
N LYS A 30 -30.74 -23.35 -3.82
CA LYS A 30 -30.30 -22.44 -2.76
C LYS A 30 -29.08 -23.03 -2.04
N ARG A 31 -27.86 -22.58 -2.37
CA ARG A 31 -26.66 -22.88 -1.58
C ARG A 31 -26.84 -22.30 -0.17
N SER A 32 -27.02 -23.17 0.82
CA SER A 32 -27.03 -22.77 2.23
C SER A 32 -25.60 -22.59 2.72
N SER A 33 -25.20 -21.34 3.03
CA SER A 33 -23.96 -21.08 3.74
C SER A 33 -23.99 -21.79 5.10
N ARG A 34 -23.00 -22.65 5.36
CA ARG A 34 -22.73 -23.25 6.67
C ARG A 34 -21.64 -22.43 7.37
N SER A 35 -22.06 -21.41 8.12
CA SER A 35 -21.15 -20.66 8.99
C SER A 35 -20.76 -21.49 10.22
N ASN A 36 -19.69 -22.28 10.11
CA ASN A 36 -19.07 -22.96 11.24
C ASN A 36 -18.24 -21.97 12.07
N ASN A 37 -18.91 -21.10 12.82
CA ASN A 37 -18.25 -20.12 13.69
C ASN A 37 -18.56 -20.41 15.18
N LYS A 38 -17.79 -21.34 15.77
CA LYS A 38 -17.88 -21.76 17.19
C LYS A 38 -16.54 -22.28 17.74
N PHE A 39 -15.58 -21.40 17.96
CA PHE A 39 -14.63 -21.56 19.06
C PHE A 39 -14.31 -20.19 19.69
N LEU A 40 -14.77 -20.00 20.92
CA LEU A 40 -14.38 -18.90 21.80
C LEU A 40 -14.01 -19.52 23.15
N GLY A 41 -12.76 -19.89 23.29
CA GLY A 41 -12.16 -20.32 24.56
C GLY A 41 -11.68 -19.10 25.34
N ASN A 42 -12.06 -18.98 26.62
CA ASN A 42 -11.59 -17.89 27.48
C ASN A 42 -10.12 -18.12 27.87
N PHE A 43 -9.22 -17.24 27.42
CA PHE A 43 -7.90 -17.06 28.03
C PHE A 43 -7.91 -15.83 28.93
N ASP A 44 -8.29 -16.01 30.20
CA ASP A 44 -8.35 -14.94 31.21
C ASP A 44 -7.66 -15.34 32.53
N SER A 45 -6.42 -15.83 32.43
CA SER A 45 -5.49 -15.86 33.58
C SER A 45 -4.03 -16.14 33.16
N LEU A 46 -3.19 -15.10 33.08
CA LEU A 46 -1.75 -15.12 33.45
C LEU A 46 -1.04 -13.76 33.18
N ILE A 47 -1.37 -12.71 33.93
CA ILE A 47 -0.58 -11.46 33.94
C ILE A 47 0.07 -11.25 35.31
N LYS A 48 1.40 -11.44 35.39
CA LYS A 48 2.22 -11.07 36.55
C LYS A 48 3.54 -10.40 36.13
N ARG A 49 3.56 -9.07 36.24
CA ARG A 49 4.73 -8.21 36.56
C ARG A 49 5.94 -8.24 35.61
N SER A 50 6.06 -7.20 34.79
CA SER A 50 7.31 -6.44 34.64
C SER A 50 7.03 -4.99 34.17
N PRO A 51 8.03 -4.06 34.11
CA PRO A 51 7.79 -2.65 34.46
C PRO A 51 7.42 -1.69 33.31
N HIS A 52 7.07 -0.45 33.70
CA HIS A 52 6.72 0.65 32.80
C HIS A 52 7.84 1.07 31.85
N TYR A 53 7.49 1.23 30.56
CA TYR A 53 8.18 2.13 29.63
C TYR A 53 7.44 3.47 29.52
N PRO A 54 8.14 4.62 29.49
CA PRO A 54 7.52 5.93 29.30
C PRO A 54 7.16 6.18 27.83
N LYS A 55 5.99 6.77 27.58
CA LYS A 55 5.50 7.08 26.22
C LYS A 55 6.45 8.04 25.48
N ARG A 56 6.88 7.67 24.26
CA ARG A 56 7.43 8.63 23.29
C ARG A 56 6.38 9.72 22.99
N ARG A 57 6.81 10.98 22.89
CA ARG A 57 5.99 12.07 22.34
C ARG A 57 6.32 12.23 20.86
N SER A 58 5.31 12.17 20.00
CA SER A 58 5.43 12.61 18.62
C SER A 58 5.78 14.10 18.55
N HIS A 59 6.62 14.48 17.59
CA HIS A 59 6.85 15.88 17.25
C HIS A 59 5.84 16.30 16.19
N THR A 60 5.03 17.32 16.47
CA THR A 60 4.14 17.93 15.48
C THR A 60 4.97 18.76 14.51
N GLY A 61 5.22 18.22 13.31
CA GLY A 61 5.84 18.94 12.21
C GLY A 61 5.01 20.18 11.83
N ARG A 62 5.67 21.32 11.64
CA ARG A 62 5.01 22.58 11.31
C ARG A 62 4.95 22.76 9.80
N VAL A 63 3.83 22.40 9.19
CA VAL A 63 3.61 22.55 7.74
C VAL A 63 3.74 24.02 7.33
N ASN A 64 4.57 24.29 6.32
CA ASN A 64 4.63 25.58 5.65
C ASN A 64 3.58 25.61 4.53
N THR A 65 2.56 26.47 4.67
CA THR A 65 1.58 26.73 3.61
C THR A 65 2.24 27.44 2.42
N GLY A 66 2.19 26.85 1.23
CA GLY A 66 2.80 27.38 0.01
C GLY A 66 2.18 28.70 -0.49
N GLU A 67 2.96 29.47 -1.25
CA GLU A 67 2.58 30.82 -1.70
C GLU A 67 1.63 30.81 -2.91
N GLY A 68 0.33 31.03 -2.66
CA GLY A 68 -0.65 31.34 -3.71
C GLY A 68 -0.43 32.73 -4.31
N LYS A 69 -0.27 32.83 -5.64
CA LYS A 69 0.00 34.12 -6.33
C LYS A 69 -1.16 35.12 -6.20
N ILE A 70 -0.91 36.23 -5.51
CA ILE A 70 -1.84 37.36 -5.42
C ILE A 70 -1.83 38.15 -6.75
N LEU A 71 -3.00 38.37 -7.34
CA LEU A 71 -3.17 39.25 -8.50
C LEU A 71 -3.38 40.70 -8.04
N GLY A 72 -2.29 41.47 -7.93
CA GLY A 72 -2.35 42.90 -7.63
C GLY A 72 -0.98 43.60 -7.75
N HIS A 73 -0.88 44.59 -8.63
CA HIS A 73 0.39 45.27 -8.94
C HIS A 73 0.55 46.56 -8.12
N VAL A 74 1.64 46.70 -7.35
CA VAL A 74 2.04 47.95 -6.66
C VAL A 74 3.54 48.14 -6.81
N VAL A 75 4.00 49.38 -7.08
CA VAL A 75 5.42 49.69 -7.37
C VAL A 75 5.87 50.94 -6.59
N ILE A 76 6.78 50.77 -5.62
CA ILE A 76 7.57 51.83 -4.97
C ILE A 76 8.99 51.25 -4.70
N PRO A 77 10.11 52.00 -4.86
CA PRO A 77 11.42 51.39 -5.10
C PRO A 77 12.42 51.36 -3.92
N GLY A 78 13.21 50.29 -3.89
CA GLY A 78 14.69 50.29 -3.83
C GLY A 78 15.45 50.99 -2.69
N VAL A 79 16.19 50.21 -1.90
CA VAL A 79 17.39 50.65 -1.15
C VAL A 79 18.52 49.62 -1.36
N THR A 80 19.77 50.08 -1.45
CA THR A 80 20.93 49.28 -1.85
C THR A 80 21.79 48.77 -0.70
N GLY A 81 22.09 47.46 -0.69
CA GLY A 81 23.42 46.88 -0.49
C GLY A 81 24.18 47.06 0.83
N ASN A 82 24.79 45.97 1.30
CA ASN A 82 26.15 46.00 1.86
C ASN A 82 26.80 44.61 1.79
N SER A 83 28.05 44.54 1.35
CA SER A 83 28.86 43.31 1.33
C SER A 83 29.71 43.21 2.60
N HIS A 84 30.11 41.98 2.98
CA HIS A 84 31.11 41.74 4.03
C HIS A 84 32.17 40.74 3.52
N PRO A 85 33.46 40.92 3.89
CA PRO A 85 34.56 40.11 3.37
C PRO A 85 34.73 38.76 4.12
N PRO A 86 35.35 37.75 3.49
CA PRO A 86 35.60 36.46 4.12
C PRO A 86 36.65 36.54 5.24
N ARG A 87 36.46 35.72 6.29
CA ARG A 87 37.49 35.49 7.32
C ARG A 87 38.51 34.46 6.85
N LYS A 88 39.77 34.65 7.25
CA LYS A 88 40.88 33.72 6.96
C LYS A 88 40.77 32.47 7.84
N HIS A 89 41.17 31.33 7.28
CA HIS A 89 41.50 30.14 8.07
C HIS A 89 42.74 30.39 8.92
N HIS A 90 42.81 29.74 10.09
CA HIS A 90 44.04 29.53 10.83
C HIS A 90 44.12 28.04 11.20
N GLU A 91 45.26 27.43 10.87
CA GLU A 91 45.62 26.07 11.29
C GLU A 91 46.10 26.07 12.74
N GLY A 92 45.92 24.97 13.46
CA GLY A 92 46.28 24.86 14.88
C GLY A 92 45.77 23.58 15.51
N PHE A 93 46.44 22.46 15.23
CA PHE A 93 46.06 21.12 15.70
C PHE A 93 47.04 20.67 16.80
N ASP A 94 46.56 20.50 18.04
CA ASP A 94 47.30 19.89 19.16
C ASP A 94 46.34 18.99 19.98
N PRO A 95 46.52 17.65 20.00
CA PRO A 95 45.57 16.74 20.63
C PRO A 95 45.88 16.49 22.12
N ARG A 96 44.89 16.70 23.00
CA ARG A 96 44.91 16.19 24.38
C ARG A 96 43.56 15.59 24.76
N PRO A 97 43.52 14.51 25.57
CA PRO A 97 42.31 13.75 25.82
C PRO A 97 41.39 14.43 26.83
N THR A 98 40.13 14.65 26.44
CA THR A 98 39.03 15.04 27.33
C THR A 98 38.11 13.86 27.58
N ASN A 99 38.32 13.17 28.71
CA ASN A 99 37.32 12.24 29.24
C ASN A 99 36.36 13.06 30.11
N ILE A 100 35.25 13.52 29.52
CA ILE A 100 34.26 14.41 30.17
C ILE A 100 32.90 13.72 30.17
N ASN A 101 32.33 13.55 31.36
CA ASN A 101 31.05 12.86 31.53
C ASN A 101 29.89 13.80 31.16
N ILE A 102 29.09 13.42 30.17
CA ILE A 102 28.09 14.32 29.53
C ILE A 102 26.88 14.60 30.44
N TRP A 103 26.62 13.73 31.43
CA TRP A 103 25.38 13.73 32.20
C TRP A 103 25.23 14.88 33.22
N ASP A 104 26.32 15.42 33.76
CA ASP A 104 26.25 16.42 34.85
C ASP A 104 25.78 17.82 34.39
N ASN A 105 25.95 18.16 33.11
CA ASN A 105 25.60 19.51 32.63
C ASN A 105 24.10 19.74 32.39
N ILE A 106 23.30 18.68 32.23
CA ILE A 106 21.86 18.79 31.92
C ILE A 106 21.06 19.21 33.17
N ALA A 107 21.47 18.76 34.37
CA ALA A 107 20.76 19.07 35.62
C ALA A 107 20.73 20.57 35.94
N SER A 108 21.82 21.31 35.66
CA SER A 108 21.96 22.73 36.02
C SER A 108 21.19 23.71 35.10
N GLY A 109 20.57 23.21 34.02
CA GLY A 109 19.82 24.04 33.06
C GLY A 109 18.35 24.23 33.42
N ILE A 110 17.73 23.26 34.10
CA ILE A 110 16.26 23.18 34.22
C ILE A 110 15.69 24.14 35.29
N GLU A 111 16.41 24.36 36.39
CA GLU A 111 15.93 25.24 37.47
C GLU A 111 15.90 26.73 37.05
N ARG A 112 16.85 27.16 36.22
CA ARG A 112 16.96 28.56 35.74
C ARG A 112 15.82 29.03 34.82
N HIS A 113 14.85 28.17 34.50
CA HIS A 113 13.70 28.49 33.65
C HIS A 113 12.38 28.71 34.40
N LYS A 114 12.29 28.48 35.72
CA LYS A 114 11.05 28.71 36.49
C LYS A 114 10.87 30.17 36.93
N ASP A 115 11.89 30.78 37.52
CA ASP A 115 11.83 32.14 38.12
C ASP A 115 11.47 33.27 37.13
N ARG A 116 11.58 33.02 35.82
CA ARG A 116 11.28 34.03 34.78
C ARG A 116 9.79 34.21 34.45
N ARG A 117 8.88 33.43 35.04
CA ARG A 117 7.43 33.52 34.74
C ARG A 117 6.60 34.39 35.69
N GLU A 118 7.13 34.83 36.83
CA GLU A 118 6.32 35.55 37.85
C GLU A 118 6.51 37.08 37.87
N GLN A 119 7.39 37.64 37.02
CA GLN A 119 7.66 39.09 36.96
C GLN A 119 6.90 39.87 35.86
N TYR A 120 5.73 39.41 35.44
CA TYR A 120 4.92 40.09 34.40
C TYR A 120 3.42 40.20 34.72
N ILE A 121 3.09 40.41 35.99
CA ILE A 121 1.81 40.95 36.45
C ILE A 121 2.10 42.27 37.19
N GLU A 122 1.15 43.21 37.16
CA GLU A 122 1.24 44.60 37.67
C GLU A 122 2.02 45.63 36.82
N ARG A 123 1.37 46.10 35.75
CA ARG A 123 1.46 47.50 35.33
C ARG A 123 0.08 48.08 35.03
N SER A 124 -0.45 48.83 35.99
CA SER A 124 -1.75 49.50 35.91
C SER A 124 -1.81 50.47 34.72
N ARG A 125 -2.88 50.40 33.92
CA ARG A 125 -3.21 51.45 32.95
C ARG A 125 -3.99 52.57 33.66
N PRO A 126 -3.78 53.86 33.32
CA PRO A 126 -4.64 54.94 33.80
C PRO A 126 -6.06 54.80 33.22
N PRO A 127 -7.09 55.37 33.89
CA PRO A 127 -8.46 55.31 33.41
C PRO A 127 -8.62 56.08 32.09
N ILE A 128 -9.41 55.51 31.18
CA ILE A 128 -9.85 56.18 29.94
C ILE A 128 -11.16 56.91 30.25
N GLU A 129 -11.19 58.21 29.99
CA GLU A 129 -12.38 59.05 30.16
C GLU A 129 -13.35 58.83 28.99
N VAL A 130 -14.53 58.27 29.30
CA VAL A 130 -15.53 57.88 28.28
C VAL A 130 -16.42 59.07 27.93
N GLN A 131 -16.27 59.60 26.71
CA GLN A 131 -17.24 60.55 26.16
C GLN A 131 -18.54 59.82 25.76
N PRO A 132 -19.73 60.37 26.07
CA PRO A 132 -20.99 59.76 25.69
C PRO A 132 -21.24 59.90 24.18
N GLN A 133 -21.37 58.77 23.49
CA GLN A 133 -21.87 58.70 22.11
C GLN A 133 -23.33 59.19 22.05
N PRO A 134 -23.75 59.92 21.00
CA PRO A 134 -25.15 60.32 20.82
C PRO A 134 -26.04 59.10 20.56
N GLN A 135 -27.23 59.06 21.17
CA GLN A 135 -28.18 57.97 20.99
C GLN A 135 -28.76 57.96 19.58
N TYR A 136 -28.36 56.98 18.77
CA TYR A 136 -29.02 56.69 17.50
C TYR A 136 -30.33 55.93 17.75
N ILE A 137 -31.46 56.52 17.38
CA ILE A 137 -32.78 55.87 17.45
C ILE A 137 -33.07 55.29 16.05
N PRO A 138 -33.03 53.95 15.85
CA PRO A 138 -33.30 53.35 14.56
C PRO A 138 -34.80 53.49 14.21
N GLN A 139 -35.11 54.14 13.08
CA GLN A 139 -36.48 54.18 12.56
C GLN A 139 -36.78 52.88 11.80
N THR A 140 -37.59 52.01 12.42
CA THR A 140 -38.02 50.73 11.82
C THR A 140 -39.10 50.94 10.75
N HIS A 141 -38.67 51.24 9.53
CA HIS A 141 -39.53 51.11 8.35
C HIS A 141 -39.78 49.63 8.04
N VAL A 142 -40.94 49.12 8.46
CA VAL A 142 -41.40 47.76 8.12
C VAL A 142 -41.79 47.70 6.64
N VAL A 143 -40.80 47.44 5.78
CA VAL A 143 -41.02 47.14 4.36
C VAL A 143 -41.56 45.72 4.25
N GLN A 144 -42.85 45.58 3.95
CA GLN A 144 -43.45 44.28 3.62
C GLN A 144 -42.94 43.81 2.25
N THR A 145 -41.92 42.96 2.25
CA THR A 145 -41.50 42.24 1.04
C THR A 145 -42.58 41.22 0.65
N PRO A 146 -42.95 41.13 -0.65
CA PRO A 146 -43.95 40.17 -1.09
C PRO A 146 -43.42 38.74 -0.95
N VAL A 147 -44.33 37.81 -0.61
CA VAL A 147 -44.01 36.38 -0.41
C VAL A 147 -43.29 35.83 -1.64
N ARG A 148 -42.02 35.40 -1.46
CA ARG A 148 -41.23 34.76 -2.52
C ARG A 148 -41.95 33.49 -2.97
N ARG A 149 -42.12 33.31 -4.29
CA ARG A 149 -42.46 32.00 -4.84
C ARG A 149 -41.25 31.09 -4.70
N ASN A 150 -41.45 29.86 -4.25
CA ASN A 150 -40.42 28.83 -4.33
C ASN A 150 -40.17 28.51 -5.81
N VAL A 151 -39.12 29.10 -6.38
CA VAL A 151 -38.60 28.69 -7.68
C VAL A 151 -37.81 27.41 -7.45
N SER A 152 -38.43 26.27 -7.72
CA SER A 152 -37.70 25.00 -7.83
C SER A 152 -36.72 25.14 -9.00
N VAL A 153 -35.44 25.31 -8.68
CA VAL A 153 -34.38 25.30 -9.69
C VAL A 153 -34.41 23.93 -10.35
N GLN A 154 -34.82 23.88 -11.62
CA GLN A 154 -34.72 22.65 -12.40
C GLN A 154 -33.24 22.34 -12.56
N SER A 155 -32.82 21.19 -12.03
CA SER A 155 -31.49 20.65 -12.26
C SER A 155 -31.35 20.31 -13.75
N ASN A 156 -30.88 21.28 -14.52
CA ASN A 156 -30.43 21.07 -15.88
C ASN A 156 -29.21 20.15 -15.84
N THR A 157 -29.46 18.84 -15.87
CA THR A 157 -28.44 17.80 -15.96
C THR A 157 -27.68 17.99 -17.27
N ILE A 158 -26.55 18.69 -17.18
CA ILE A 158 -25.55 18.74 -18.24
C ILE A 158 -25.19 17.27 -18.52
N PRO A 159 -25.20 16.82 -19.79
CA PRO A 159 -24.84 15.44 -20.09
C PRO A 159 -23.41 15.19 -19.62
N LYS A 160 -23.23 14.24 -18.69
CA LYS A 160 -21.90 13.78 -18.26
C LYS A 160 -21.12 13.37 -19.51
N ALA A 161 -19.98 14.03 -19.75
CA ALA A 161 -19.05 13.55 -20.77
C ALA A 161 -18.50 12.20 -20.29
N LYS A 162 -18.44 11.21 -21.17
CA LYS A 162 -17.82 9.93 -20.86
C LYS A 162 -16.32 10.07 -21.07
N MET A 163 -15.54 9.81 -20.02
CA MET A 163 -14.09 9.63 -20.16
C MET A 163 -13.79 8.62 -21.28
N PRO A 164 -12.73 8.80 -22.07
CA PRO A 164 -12.21 7.72 -22.88
C PRO A 164 -11.77 6.57 -21.97
N LEU A 165 -11.91 5.33 -22.46
CA LEU A 165 -11.29 4.19 -21.81
C LEU A 165 -9.77 4.43 -21.74
N ALA A 166 -9.17 4.13 -20.61
CA ALA A 166 -7.71 4.11 -20.49
C ALA A 166 -7.14 3.06 -21.46
N ARG A 167 -5.93 3.30 -21.97
CA ARG A 167 -5.13 2.22 -22.54
C ARG A 167 -4.87 1.16 -21.48
N ALA A 168 -4.92 -0.11 -21.88
CA ALA A 168 -4.53 -1.22 -21.03
C ALA A 168 -3.09 -1.02 -20.57
N ASN A 169 -2.82 -1.25 -19.29
CA ASN A 169 -1.46 -1.40 -18.80
C ASN A 169 -1.07 -2.85 -19.11
N SER A 170 -0.03 -3.05 -19.90
CA SER A 170 0.56 -4.39 -20.00
C SER A 170 1.22 -4.70 -18.66
N GLN A 171 0.64 -5.60 -17.86
CA GLN A 171 1.29 -6.08 -16.65
C GLN A 171 2.58 -6.82 -17.06
N PRO A 172 3.78 -6.27 -16.77
CA PRO A 172 5.00 -6.85 -17.30
C PRO A 172 5.24 -8.20 -16.62
N GLY A 173 5.26 -9.25 -17.43
CA GLY A 173 5.53 -10.61 -16.99
C GLY A 173 4.32 -11.55 -16.91
N ILE A 174 3.06 -11.11 -16.89
CA ILE A 174 1.93 -12.07 -16.82
C ILE A 174 1.88 -12.97 -18.08
N ASP A 175 2.11 -12.41 -19.26
CA ASP A 175 2.26 -13.19 -20.51
C ASP A 175 3.51 -14.10 -20.55
N LEU A 176 4.36 -14.11 -19.50
CA LEU A 176 5.51 -15.02 -19.35
C LEU A 176 5.22 -16.22 -18.43
N PHE A 177 4.20 -16.14 -17.56
CA PHE A 177 3.87 -17.23 -16.63
C PHE A 177 2.92 -18.21 -17.31
N GLU A 178 3.47 -19.29 -17.85
CA GLU A 178 2.65 -20.45 -18.22
C GLU A 178 2.13 -21.15 -16.95
N PRO A 179 0.93 -21.78 -16.97
CA PRO A 179 0.58 -22.75 -15.93
C PRO A 179 1.63 -23.85 -15.90
N ILE A 180 1.97 -24.36 -14.71
CA ILE A 180 2.87 -25.50 -14.62
C ILE A 180 2.26 -26.68 -15.37
N ASP A 181 3.07 -27.35 -16.18
CA ASP A 181 2.69 -28.64 -16.75
C ASP A 181 2.93 -29.76 -15.72
N ALA A 182 2.25 -30.90 -15.90
CA ALA A 182 2.30 -31.98 -14.92
C ALA A 182 3.69 -32.64 -14.77
N GLU A 183 4.55 -32.60 -15.79
CA GLU A 183 5.92 -33.13 -15.73
C GLU A 183 6.83 -32.17 -14.93
N SER A 184 6.69 -30.87 -15.15
CA SER A 184 7.34 -29.83 -14.33
C SER A 184 6.84 -29.81 -12.88
N GLN A 185 5.57 -30.13 -12.63
CA GLN A 185 4.98 -30.24 -11.29
C GLN A 185 5.46 -31.48 -10.53
N GLU A 186 5.50 -32.64 -11.19
CA GLU A 186 6.02 -33.89 -10.61
C GLU A 186 7.51 -33.72 -10.24
N LEU A 187 8.30 -33.12 -11.14
CA LEU A 187 9.71 -32.76 -10.88
C LEU A 187 9.87 -31.75 -9.74
N ALA A 188 9.01 -30.73 -9.65
CA ALA A 188 9.04 -29.78 -8.54
C ALA A 188 8.76 -30.46 -7.19
N THR A 189 7.73 -31.30 -7.15
CA THR A 189 7.34 -32.05 -5.96
C THR A 189 8.47 -33.00 -5.51
N GLU A 190 9.10 -33.74 -6.43
CA GLU A 190 10.25 -34.62 -6.12
C GLU A 190 11.42 -33.83 -5.49
N LEU A 191 11.73 -32.64 -6.03
CA LEU A 191 12.86 -31.83 -5.58
C LEU A 191 12.61 -31.11 -4.26
N VAL A 192 11.41 -30.57 -4.06
CA VAL A 192 11.00 -29.99 -2.77
C VAL A 192 11.05 -31.07 -1.70
N HIS A 193 10.37 -32.20 -1.92
CA HIS A 193 10.38 -33.36 -1.00
C HIS A 193 11.81 -33.85 -0.66
N ALA A 194 12.70 -33.96 -1.65
CA ALA A 194 14.09 -34.35 -1.44
C ALA A 194 14.88 -33.32 -0.60
N GLN A 195 14.64 -32.02 -0.79
CA GLN A 195 15.28 -30.96 -0.01
C GLN A 195 14.72 -30.87 1.42
N THR A 196 13.40 -31.06 1.63
CA THR A 196 12.80 -31.14 2.98
C THR A 196 13.38 -32.32 3.75
N GLY A 197 13.49 -33.50 3.11
CA GLY A 197 14.15 -34.67 3.70
C GLY A 197 15.63 -34.42 4.03
N LYS A 198 16.36 -33.67 3.20
CA LYS A 198 17.73 -33.21 3.49
C LYS A 198 17.78 -32.30 4.72
N ALA A 199 16.89 -31.30 4.82
CA ALA A 199 16.86 -30.35 5.93
C ALA A 199 16.51 -31.03 7.28
N ILE A 200 15.58 -32.00 7.29
CA ILE A 200 15.27 -32.80 8.48
C ILE A 200 16.49 -33.66 8.90
N ASN A 201 17.20 -34.27 7.95
CA ASN A 201 18.44 -35.02 8.26
C ASN A 201 19.56 -34.09 8.80
N GLU A 202 19.71 -32.89 8.24
CA GLU A 202 20.67 -31.88 8.74
C GLU A 202 20.29 -31.36 10.14
N MET A 203 19.00 -31.37 10.50
CA MET A 203 18.50 -31.09 11.86
C MET A 203 18.80 -32.22 12.84
N GLU A 204 18.62 -33.49 12.43
CA GLU A 204 19.04 -34.68 13.20
C GLU A 204 20.55 -34.69 13.47
N ASP A 205 21.39 -34.41 12.46
CA ASP A 205 22.85 -34.32 12.60
C ASP A 205 23.29 -33.18 13.55
N GLN A 206 22.55 -32.05 13.56
CA GLN A 206 22.79 -30.95 14.50
C GLN A 206 22.37 -31.27 15.95
N LEU A 207 21.38 -32.13 16.13
CA LEU A 207 20.92 -32.62 17.44
C LEU A 207 21.80 -33.75 17.99
N GLY A 208 22.42 -34.56 17.14
CA GLY A 208 23.34 -35.62 17.55
C GLY A 208 22.66 -36.69 18.42
N ASP A 209 23.27 -37.06 19.56
CA ASP A 209 22.70 -38.07 20.46
C ASP A 209 21.33 -37.62 21.03
N ALA A 210 21.04 -36.31 21.09
CA ALA A 210 19.74 -35.78 21.54
C ALA A 210 18.58 -36.14 20.58
N ALA A 211 18.86 -36.35 19.28
CA ALA A 211 17.85 -36.85 18.34
C ALA A 211 17.42 -38.30 18.63
N GLN A 212 18.18 -39.02 19.47
CA GLN A 212 17.88 -40.40 19.88
C GLN A 212 17.08 -40.48 21.20
N ASP A 213 16.72 -39.35 21.83
CA ASP A 213 15.74 -39.37 22.91
C ASP A 213 14.37 -39.80 22.36
N PRO A 214 13.65 -40.76 23.01
CA PRO A 214 12.40 -41.28 22.47
C PRO A 214 11.31 -40.23 22.20
N ALA A 215 11.26 -39.13 22.96
CA ALA A 215 10.28 -38.07 22.71
C ALA A 215 10.68 -37.19 21.52
N VAL A 216 11.98 -36.91 21.35
CA VAL A 216 12.51 -36.11 20.24
C VAL A 216 12.39 -36.90 18.92
N ALA A 217 12.77 -38.18 18.94
CA ALA A 217 12.67 -39.07 17.79
C ALA A 217 11.22 -39.26 17.31
N GLU A 218 10.25 -39.35 18.22
CA GLU A 218 8.82 -39.42 17.89
C GLU A 218 8.36 -38.16 17.14
N GLN A 219 8.78 -36.97 17.57
CA GLN A 219 8.40 -35.71 16.94
C GLN A 219 9.09 -35.50 15.58
N LEU A 220 10.35 -35.89 15.45
CA LEU A 220 11.09 -35.82 14.19
C LEU A 220 10.50 -36.78 13.15
N GLU A 221 10.06 -37.97 13.55
CA GLU A 221 9.33 -38.90 12.67
C GLU A 221 7.94 -38.36 12.28
N GLU A 222 7.23 -37.64 13.16
CA GLU A 222 5.96 -36.99 12.80
C GLU A 222 6.16 -35.82 11.81
N ILE A 223 7.18 -34.97 12.04
CA ILE A 223 7.59 -33.91 11.11
C ILE A 223 8.01 -34.49 9.75
N ARG A 224 8.77 -35.59 9.74
CA ARG A 224 9.15 -36.34 8.54
C ARG A 224 7.93 -36.91 7.83
N ALA A 225 7.01 -37.54 8.55
CA ALA A 225 5.80 -38.11 7.97
C ALA A 225 4.88 -37.04 7.36
N LYS A 226 4.77 -35.85 7.95
CA LYS A 226 4.07 -34.71 7.35
C LYS A 226 4.72 -34.30 6.02
N ALA A 227 6.02 -34.04 6.04
CA ALA A 227 6.79 -33.68 4.85
C ALA A 227 6.73 -34.73 3.73
N GLU A 228 6.77 -36.04 4.07
CA GLU A 228 6.65 -37.15 3.12
C GLU A 228 5.22 -37.30 2.55
N ASN A 229 4.18 -36.92 3.31
CA ASN A 229 2.79 -36.93 2.85
C ASN A 229 2.37 -35.65 2.10
N GLY A 230 3.21 -34.61 2.07
CA GLY A 230 2.87 -33.31 1.48
C GLY A 230 2.10 -32.35 2.39
N GLU A 231 2.04 -32.63 3.69
CA GLU A 231 1.42 -31.76 4.69
C GLU A 231 2.44 -30.73 5.20
N ALA A 232 2.06 -29.46 5.34
CA ALA A 232 2.95 -28.46 5.93
C ALA A 232 3.31 -28.77 7.39
N VAL A 233 4.59 -28.58 7.70
CA VAL A 233 5.15 -28.58 9.06
C VAL A 233 4.97 -27.18 9.62
N THR A 234 4.24 -27.07 10.72
CA THR A 234 3.81 -25.78 11.27
C THR A 234 4.72 -25.25 12.37
N GLU A 235 4.58 -23.97 12.73
CA GLU A 235 5.16 -23.44 13.98
C GLU A 235 4.77 -24.29 15.20
N GLU A 236 3.57 -24.88 15.26
CA GLU A 236 3.13 -25.70 16.41
C GLU A 236 3.95 -27.00 16.51
N ASP A 237 4.27 -27.63 15.37
CA ASP A 237 5.11 -28.84 15.30
C ASP A 237 6.55 -28.57 15.76
N ILE A 238 7.12 -27.45 15.31
CA ILE A 238 8.46 -27.01 15.73
C ILE A 238 8.48 -26.60 17.21
N ASN A 239 7.45 -25.91 17.69
CA ASN A 239 7.33 -25.58 19.10
C ASN A 239 7.20 -26.85 19.96
N GLU A 240 6.47 -27.88 19.52
CA GLU A 240 6.44 -29.15 20.27
C GLU A 240 7.82 -29.85 20.27
N LEU A 241 8.55 -29.86 19.17
CA LEU A 241 9.93 -30.34 19.11
C LEU A 241 10.84 -29.59 20.10
N VAL A 242 10.77 -28.26 20.14
CA VAL A 242 11.53 -27.43 21.10
C VAL A 242 11.14 -27.74 22.55
N ASN A 243 9.85 -27.89 22.87
CA ASN A 243 9.38 -28.28 24.20
C ASN A 243 9.88 -29.68 24.62
N ARG A 244 9.99 -30.61 23.67
CA ARG A 244 10.57 -31.95 23.92
C ARG A 244 12.08 -31.86 24.13
N LEU A 245 12.79 -31.02 23.38
CA LEU A 245 14.23 -30.77 23.54
C LEU A 245 14.60 -30.13 24.89
N GLU A 246 13.75 -29.30 25.50
CA GLU A 246 13.97 -28.77 26.87
C GLU A 246 14.07 -29.86 27.95
N ALA A 247 13.53 -31.06 27.69
CA ALA A 247 13.55 -32.18 28.64
C ALA A 247 14.78 -33.09 28.53
N VAL A 248 15.58 -32.96 27.46
CA VAL A 248 16.75 -33.81 27.17
C VAL A 248 17.93 -33.45 28.08
N ASP A 249 18.76 -34.45 28.44
CA ASP A 249 20.00 -34.20 29.18
C ASP A 249 20.96 -33.35 28.33
N PRO A 250 21.41 -32.16 28.80
CA PRO A 250 22.37 -31.32 28.08
C PRO A 250 23.68 -32.02 27.67
N ALA A 251 24.02 -33.16 28.27
CA ALA A 251 25.16 -33.99 27.88
C ALA A 251 24.98 -34.78 26.57
N GLN A 252 23.77 -34.86 26.00
CA GLN A 252 23.49 -35.54 24.73
C GLN A 252 23.64 -34.63 23.49
N PHE A 253 23.67 -33.31 23.68
CA PHE A 253 23.83 -32.37 22.57
C PHE A 253 25.30 -32.24 22.15
N PRO A 254 25.60 -32.01 20.85
CA PRO A 254 26.96 -31.79 20.37
C PRO A 254 27.70 -30.65 21.10
N PRO A 255 29.02 -30.76 21.35
CA PRO A 255 29.78 -29.73 22.07
C PRO A 255 29.75 -28.36 21.37
N GLY A 256 29.02 -27.41 21.96
CA GLY A 256 28.82 -26.07 21.41
C GLY A 256 27.45 -25.84 20.75
N PHE A 257 26.54 -26.83 20.80
CA PHE A 257 25.15 -26.66 20.41
C PHE A 257 24.46 -25.50 21.16
N THR A 258 23.58 -24.80 20.44
CA THR A 258 22.68 -23.76 20.94
C THR A 258 21.34 -23.89 20.22
N PRO A 259 20.17 -23.72 20.88
CA PRO A 259 18.88 -23.74 20.20
C PRO A 259 18.80 -22.80 18.99
N ASP A 260 19.43 -21.62 19.09
CA ASP A 260 19.58 -20.63 18.02
C ASP A 260 20.19 -21.18 16.71
N ALA A 261 20.91 -22.31 16.76
CA ALA A 261 21.49 -22.95 15.58
C ALA A 261 20.45 -23.70 14.75
N LEU A 262 19.41 -24.26 15.40
CA LEU A 262 18.33 -24.98 14.73
C LEU A 262 17.34 -24.05 14.01
N ILE A 263 17.29 -22.76 14.36
CA ILE A 263 16.28 -21.83 13.82
C ILE A 263 16.29 -21.82 12.29
N SER A 264 17.46 -21.71 11.65
CA SER A 264 17.56 -21.77 10.19
C SER A 264 17.03 -23.09 9.62
N SER A 265 17.28 -24.22 10.29
CA SER A 265 16.80 -25.54 9.85
C SER A 265 15.32 -25.76 10.13
N PHE A 266 14.73 -25.05 11.11
CA PHE A 266 13.28 -24.99 11.30
C PHE A 266 12.63 -24.15 10.20
N ASP A 267 13.16 -22.95 9.95
CA ASP A 267 12.68 -22.04 8.90
C ASP A 267 12.76 -22.74 7.52
N ASP A 268 13.87 -23.42 7.21
CA ASP A 268 14.03 -24.22 5.98
C ASP A 268 12.99 -25.35 5.89
N VAL A 269 12.73 -26.11 6.96
CA VAL A 269 11.76 -27.22 6.95
C VAL A 269 10.32 -26.72 6.82
N ILE A 270 9.94 -25.65 7.53
CA ILE A 270 8.61 -25.02 7.40
C ILE A 270 8.41 -24.58 5.94
N ASN A 271 9.27 -23.70 5.43
CA ASN A 271 9.14 -23.13 4.09
C ASN A 271 9.13 -24.19 2.98
N LEU A 272 9.98 -25.23 3.08
CA LEU A 272 10.00 -26.34 2.11
C LEU A 272 8.78 -27.26 2.24
N SER A 273 8.16 -27.37 3.41
CA SER A 273 6.92 -28.15 3.57
C SER A 273 5.68 -27.39 3.08
N GLU A 274 5.59 -26.08 3.31
CA GLU A 274 4.55 -25.22 2.73
C GLU A 274 4.65 -25.20 1.19
N ALA A 275 5.87 -25.11 0.66
CA ALA A 275 6.15 -25.28 -0.77
C ALA A 275 5.70 -26.65 -1.32
N ASN A 276 5.73 -27.71 -0.51
CA ASN A 276 5.28 -29.05 -0.90
C ASN A 276 3.75 -29.11 -0.93
N GLU A 277 3.06 -28.57 0.08
CA GLU A 277 1.59 -28.49 0.11
C GLU A 277 1.06 -27.66 -1.07
N LEU A 278 1.67 -26.51 -1.36
CA LEU A 278 1.34 -25.64 -2.51
C LEU A 278 1.55 -26.32 -3.87
N LEU A 279 2.47 -27.27 -3.99
CA LEU A 279 2.68 -28.06 -5.21
C LEU A 279 1.75 -29.28 -5.30
N GLN A 280 1.30 -29.82 -4.16
CA GLN A 280 0.40 -30.96 -4.11
C GLN A 280 -1.09 -30.58 -4.15
N ASP A 281 -1.47 -29.35 -3.80
CA ASP A 281 -2.79 -28.82 -4.12
C ASP A 281 -2.93 -28.56 -5.63
N GLN A 282 -3.30 -29.63 -6.35
CA GLN A 282 -3.60 -29.59 -7.78
C GLN A 282 -4.87 -28.79 -8.13
N THR A 283 -5.53 -28.13 -7.17
CA THR A 283 -6.69 -27.26 -7.43
C THR A 283 -6.29 -25.88 -7.95
N TYR A 284 -5.59 -25.87 -9.08
CA TYR A 284 -5.67 -24.74 -10.01
C TYR A 284 -7.14 -24.36 -10.19
N PRO A 285 -7.55 -23.12 -9.87
CA PRO A 285 -8.97 -22.79 -9.80
C PRO A 285 -9.64 -22.98 -11.16
N ASP A 286 -10.84 -23.58 -11.18
CA ASP A 286 -11.62 -23.93 -12.39
C ASP A 286 -11.84 -22.75 -13.38
N GLY A 287 -11.60 -21.50 -12.95
CA GLY A 287 -11.66 -20.29 -13.78
C GLY A 287 -10.35 -19.91 -14.49
N GLY A 288 -9.26 -20.64 -14.28
CA GLY A 288 -7.90 -20.18 -14.56
C GLY A 288 -7.36 -19.25 -13.46
N PHE A 289 -6.11 -18.80 -13.61
CA PHE A 289 -5.50 -17.85 -12.68
C PHE A 289 -6.34 -16.58 -12.52
N VAL A 290 -6.44 -16.08 -11.29
CA VAL A 290 -6.89 -14.70 -11.04
C VAL A 290 -5.88 -13.78 -11.74
N PRO A 291 -6.29 -12.94 -12.69
CA PRO A 291 -5.34 -12.15 -13.46
C PRO A 291 -4.80 -11.02 -12.56
N GLY A 292 -3.54 -11.18 -12.20
CA GLY A 292 -2.77 -10.38 -11.26
C GLY A 292 -1.34 -10.94 -11.20
N LEU A 293 -0.41 -10.17 -10.68
CA LEU A 293 0.97 -10.60 -10.48
C LEU A 293 1.06 -11.52 -9.26
N PRO A 294 2.03 -12.45 -9.23
CA PRO A 294 2.26 -13.26 -8.05
C PRO A 294 2.70 -12.38 -6.86
N VAL A 295 1.95 -12.50 -5.76
CA VAL A 295 2.14 -11.76 -4.49
C VAL A 295 2.56 -12.66 -3.33
N GLY A 296 2.47 -13.97 -3.50
CA GLY A 296 3.00 -14.97 -2.58
C GLY A 296 4.50 -15.21 -2.76
N GLN A 297 4.97 -16.27 -2.12
CA GLN A 297 6.37 -16.69 -2.10
C GLN A 297 6.92 -17.03 -3.49
N ILE A 298 8.24 -16.87 -3.65
CA ILE A 298 8.99 -17.31 -4.82
C ILE A 298 9.79 -18.56 -4.48
N LEU A 299 9.58 -19.65 -5.21
CA LEU A 299 10.38 -20.87 -5.15
C LEU A 299 11.40 -20.83 -6.29
N THR A 300 12.70 -20.71 -6.00
CA THR A 300 13.73 -20.78 -7.05
C THR A 300 14.26 -22.20 -7.20
N MET A 301 14.12 -22.82 -8.38
CA MET A 301 14.42 -24.23 -8.58
C MET A 301 15.58 -24.48 -9.58
N PRO A 302 16.72 -25.02 -9.12
CA PRO A 302 17.88 -25.30 -9.97
C PRO A 302 17.66 -26.32 -11.09
N ALA A 303 16.67 -27.21 -10.99
CA ALA A 303 16.43 -28.20 -12.05
C ALA A 303 15.72 -27.62 -13.29
N LEU A 304 15.03 -26.50 -13.15
CA LEU A 304 14.37 -25.83 -14.28
C LEU A 304 15.38 -24.98 -15.07
N PRO A 305 15.19 -24.83 -16.39
CA PRO A 305 15.94 -23.87 -17.22
C PRO A 305 15.93 -22.46 -16.64
N GLN A 306 17.02 -21.72 -16.83
CA GLN A 306 17.09 -20.30 -16.49
C GLN A 306 15.98 -19.50 -17.21
N ASP A 307 15.42 -18.53 -16.50
CA ASP A 307 14.32 -17.64 -16.94
C ASP A 307 12.94 -18.32 -17.11
N MET A 308 12.84 -19.65 -16.92
CA MET A 308 11.55 -20.36 -16.91
C MET A 308 10.73 -19.98 -15.67
N GLN A 309 9.46 -19.65 -15.84
CA GLN A 309 8.60 -19.09 -14.80
C GLN A 309 7.21 -19.71 -14.86
N PHE A 310 6.76 -20.28 -13.75
CA PHE A 310 5.41 -20.84 -13.60
C PHE A 310 4.66 -20.15 -12.46
N MET A 311 3.35 -20.01 -12.64
CA MET A 311 2.45 -19.53 -11.59
C MET A 311 1.92 -20.74 -10.79
N LEU A 312 2.02 -20.66 -9.46
CA LEU A 312 1.49 -21.66 -8.52
C LEU A 312 0.12 -21.21 -7.98
N PRO A 313 -0.58 -22.06 -7.18
CA PRO A 313 -1.71 -21.61 -6.36
C PRO A 313 -1.38 -20.40 -5.48
N ASP A 314 -2.44 -19.70 -5.05
CA ASP A 314 -2.42 -18.51 -4.17
C ASP A 314 -1.45 -17.37 -4.57
N GLY A 315 -1.02 -17.34 -5.84
CA GLY A 315 -0.14 -16.30 -6.37
C GLY A 315 1.31 -16.46 -5.92
N CYS A 316 1.74 -17.67 -5.53
CA CYS A 316 3.16 -18.02 -5.46
C CYS A 316 3.72 -18.26 -6.87
N ALA A 317 5.05 -18.24 -7.02
CA ALA A 317 5.72 -18.45 -8.31
C ALA A 317 6.91 -19.41 -8.21
N LEU A 318 7.10 -20.24 -9.24
CA LEU A 318 8.24 -21.15 -9.38
C LEU A 318 9.15 -20.64 -10.49
N VAL A 319 10.42 -20.32 -10.17
CA VAL A 319 11.38 -19.69 -11.09
C VAL A 319 12.61 -20.57 -11.27
N GLY A 320 12.94 -20.90 -12.52
CA GLY A 320 14.11 -21.70 -12.86
C GLY A 320 15.41 -20.92 -12.88
N THR A 321 16.44 -21.50 -12.26
CA THR A 321 17.80 -20.90 -12.17
C THR A 321 18.84 -21.61 -13.03
N GLY A 322 18.46 -22.61 -13.83
CA GLY A 322 19.34 -23.22 -14.84
C GLY A 322 20.52 -24.02 -14.29
N GLY A 323 20.38 -24.61 -13.10
CA GLY A 323 21.42 -25.35 -12.39
C GLY A 323 22.20 -24.53 -11.36
N GLU A 324 21.89 -23.24 -11.19
CA GLU A 324 22.60 -22.35 -10.28
C GLU A 324 21.87 -22.22 -8.92
N GLY A 325 22.53 -22.57 -7.81
CA GLY A 325 21.99 -22.47 -6.44
C GLY A 325 21.53 -23.80 -5.83
N GLU A 326 20.81 -23.72 -4.72
CA GLU A 326 19.96 -24.79 -4.18
C GLU A 326 18.49 -24.36 -4.33
N LEU A 327 17.53 -25.24 -4.03
CA LEU A 327 16.13 -24.83 -3.89
C LEU A 327 16.01 -23.83 -2.72
N GLN A 328 15.38 -22.68 -2.97
CA GLN A 328 15.17 -21.63 -1.96
C GLN A 328 13.76 -21.06 -2.08
N VAL A 329 13.15 -20.75 -0.94
CA VAL A 329 11.86 -20.05 -0.83
C VAL A 329 12.13 -18.60 -0.43
N TYR A 330 11.44 -17.65 -1.05
CA TYR A 330 11.61 -16.22 -0.84
C TYR A 330 10.27 -15.56 -0.49
N ASP A 331 10.16 -15.05 0.74
CA ASP A 331 9.08 -14.16 1.20
C ASP A 331 9.06 -12.73 0.61
N PRO A 332 10.14 -12.11 0.07
CA PRO A 332 10.00 -10.88 -0.71
C PRO A 332 9.24 -11.17 -2.01
N GLY A 333 7.91 -11.03 -1.95
CA GLY A 333 6.97 -11.53 -2.94
C GLY A 333 7.25 -11.08 -4.37
N THR A 334 6.87 -11.95 -5.32
CA THR A 334 7.44 -12.05 -6.69
C THR A 334 7.58 -10.75 -7.49
N CYS A 335 6.79 -9.72 -7.19
CA CYS A 335 6.95 -8.37 -7.76
C CYS A 335 8.37 -7.79 -7.61
N ASP A 336 9.11 -8.12 -6.53
CA ASP A 336 10.51 -7.69 -6.34
C ASP A 336 11.46 -8.30 -7.38
N MET A 337 11.23 -9.57 -7.78
CA MET A 337 11.96 -10.20 -8.89
C MET A 337 11.54 -9.65 -10.25
N LEU A 338 10.25 -9.31 -10.41
CA LEU A 338 9.71 -8.63 -11.59
C LEU A 338 10.04 -7.12 -11.62
N ASN A 339 10.85 -6.63 -10.68
CA ASN A 339 11.35 -5.25 -10.55
C ASN A 339 10.24 -4.17 -10.49
N MET A 340 9.09 -4.53 -9.93
CA MET A 340 7.95 -3.63 -9.68
C MET A 340 7.84 -3.27 -8.20
N ASN A 341 7.33 -2.07 -7.91
CA ASN A 341 7.06 -1.64 -6.53
C ASN A 341 5.95 -2.47 -5.87
N LEU A 342 6.16 -2.90 -4.63
CA LEU A 342 5.10 -3.43 -3.75
C LEU A 342 4.42 -2.31 -2.93
N GLY A 343 3.10 -2.27 -2.99
CA GLY A 343 2.23 -1.28 -2.37
C GLY A 343 1.90 -1.57 -0.90
N MET A 344 2.87 -1.37 0.01
CA MET A 344 2.65 -1.56 1.45
C MET A 344 1.91 -0.37 2.08
N GLY A 345 0.58 -0.41 2.03
CA GLY A 345 -0.34 0.55 2.63
C GLY A 345 -1.79 0.33 2.19
N GLU A 346 -2.68 1.28 2.50
CA GLU A 346 -3.97 1.40 1.80
C GLU A 346 -3.74 2.22 0.50
N PRO A 347 -4.19 1.73 -0.67
CA PRO A 347 -4.17 2.52 -1.91
C PRO A 347 -5.17 3.68 -1.85
N GLU A 348 -5.07 4.59 -2.82
CA GLU A 348 -6.03 5.68 -3.00
C GLU A 348 -7.46 5.13 -3.17
N ILE A 349 -8.47 5.86 -2.68
CA ILE A 349 -9.83 5.31 -2.57
C ILE A 349 -10.48 5.19 -3.96
N GLU A 350 -11.07 4.03 -4.24
CA GLU A 350 -11.85 3.84 -5.47
C GLU A 350 -13.12 4.68 -5.49
N SER A 351 -13.34 5.37 -6.60
CA SER A 351 -14.52 6.19 -6.84
C SER A 351 -15.49 5.50 -7.79
N THR A 352 -16.77 5.54 -7.44
CA THR A 352 -17.86 5.05 -8.30
C THR A 352 -18.51 6.16 -9.14
N ASP A 353 -18.08 7.42 -9.04
CA ASP A 353 -18.64 8.51 -9.85
C ASP A 353 -18.03 8.55 -11.25
N ASP A 354 -18.88 8.41 -12.27
CA ASP A 354 -18.51 8.59 -13.67
C ASP A 354 -18.42 10.07 -14.10
N SER A 355 -18.76 11.02 -13.22
CA SER A 355 -18.75 12.45 -13.53
C SER A 355 -17.36 13.08 -13.54
N ILE A 356 -17.17 14.01 -14.47
CA ILE A 356 -16.06 14.96 -14.46
C ILE A 356 -16.63 16.31 -14.03
N ALA A 357 -15.99 16.89 -13.02
CA ALA A 357 -16.32 18.20 -12.47
C ALA A 357 -16.06 19.32 -13.50
N ILE A 358 -17.14 19.89 -14.08
CA ILE A 358 -17.07 20.98 -15.08
C ILE A 358 -17.98 22.16 -14.73
N GLY A 359 -17.60 23.36 -15.18
CA GLY A 359 -18.41 24.59 -15.01
C GLY A 359 -17.86 25.50 -13.93
N ILE A 360 -18.73 26.14 -13.16
CA ILE A 360 -18.31 26.88 -11.96
C ILE A 360 -18.68 26.02 -10.76
N ILE A 361 -17.71 25.69 -9.91
CA ILE A 361 -17.95 24.94 -8.67
C ILE A 361 -17.56 25.83 -7.51
N ILE A 362 -18.44 25.94 -6.52
CA ILE A 362 -18.21 26.69 -5.29
C ILE A 362 -18.36 25.72 -4.12
N GLN A 363 -17.34 25.59 -3.29
CA GLN A 363 -17.33 24.73 -2.11
C GLN A 363 -17.14 25.51 -0.81
N ASN A 364 -17.72 25.01 0.28
CA ASN A 364 -17.43 25.43 1.64
C ASN A 364 -16.78 24.25 2.38
N PRO A 365 -15.44 24.13 2.39
CA PRO A 365 -14.71 23.08 3.10
C PRO A 365 -15.19 22.87 4.54
N GLU A 366 -15.25 21.62 4.98
CA GLU A 366 -15.70 21.25 6.34
C GLU A 366 -14.87 21.94 7.44
N GLU A 367 -13.58 22.17 7.18
CA GLU A 367 -12.65 22.90 8.06
C GLU A 367 -13.13 24.31 8.48
N ASN A 368 -14.03 24.95 7.72
CA ASN A 368 -14.55 26.27 8.08
C ASN A 368 -15.58 26.24 9.22
N GLY A 369 -16.25 25.10 9.48
CA GLY A 369 -17.22 24.92 10.58
C GLY A 369 -18.52 25.75 10.53
N GLU A 370 -18.60 26.79 9.70
CA GLU A 370 -19.75 27.71 9.58
C GLU A 370 -20.29 27.77 8.13
N GLY A 371 -21.62 27.93 7.98
CA GLY A 371 -22.28 28.02 6.68
C GLY A 371 -22.16 29.40 6.03
N VAL A 372 -21.80 29.45 4.74
CA VAL A 372 -21.61 30.71 3.99
C VAL A 372 -22.90 31.15 3.31
N ASN A 373 -23.33 32.39 3.58
CA ASN A 373 -24.42 33.04 2.84
C ASN A 373 -23.86 33.88 1.70
N TYR A 374 -24.33 33.65 0.48
CA TYR A 374 -23.87 34.34 -0.72
C TYR A 374 -24.99 34.56 -1.74
N GLN A 375 -24.71 35.29 -2.81
CA GLN A 375 -25.62 35.56 -3.91
C GLN A 375 -24.93 35.21 -5.24
N VAL A 376 -25.66 34.58 -6.16
CA VAL A 376 -25.27 34.40 -7.57
C VAL A 376 -26.27 35.18 -8.41
N GLU A 377 -25.82 36.18 -9.18
CA GLU A 377 -26.70 37.05 -9.99
C GLU A 377 -27.91 37.63 -9.22
N GLY A 378 -27.74 37.92 -7.93
CA GLY A 378 -28.79 38.45 -7.04
C GLY A 378 -29.76 37.41 -6.47
N VAL A 379 -29.56 36.11 -6.73
CA VAL A 379 -30.27 35.01 -6.07
C VAL A 379 -29.46 34.54 -4.87
N ASN A 380 -30.04 34.58 -3.66
CA ASN A 380 -29.38 34.13 -2.42
C ASN A 380 -29.24 32.60 -2.38
N TYR A 381 -28.09 32.13 -1.89
CA TYR A 381 -27.78 30.73 -1.55
C TYR A 381 -27.09 30.67 -0.18
N THR A 382 -27.15 29.51 0.46
CA THR A 382 -26.40 29.18 1.67
C THR A 382 -25.71 27.85 1.45
N LEU A 383 -24.43 27.74 1.81
CA LEU A 383 -23.62 26.53 1.63
C LEU A 383 -23.03 26.11 2.98
N GLN A 384 -23.43 24.95 3.49
CA GLN A 384 -22.96 24.41 4.78
C GLN A 384 -21.51 23.88 4.67
N PRO A 385 -20.80 23.71 5.79
CA PRO A 385 -19.49 23.04 5.78
C PRO A 385 -19.61 21.63 5.19
N GLY A 386 -18.68 21.28 4.30
CA GLY A 386 -18.67 20.04 3.53
C GLY A 386 -19.51 20.09 2.24
N GLU A 387 -20.37 21.09 2.03
CA GLU A 387 -21.18 21.21 0.81
C GLU A 387 -20.41 21.86 -0.35
N ASN A 388 -20.75 21.42 -1.56
CA ASN A 388 -20.39 22.07 -2.81
C ASN A 388 -21.64 22.38 -3.66
N GLN A 389 -21.54 23.38 -4.52
CA GLN A 389 -22.59 23.79 -5.45
C GLN A 389 -21.98 24.03 -6.84
N GLN A 390 -22.44 23.21 -7.80
CA GLN A 390 -22.17 23.40 -9.22
C GLN A 390 -23.14 24.43 -9.82
N LEU A 391 -22.60 25.40 -10.55
CA LEU A 391 -23.33 26.47 -11.23
C LEU A 391 -23.21 26.32 -12.76
N PRO A 392 -24.20 26.79 -13.56
CA PRO A 392 -24.23 26.54 -15.00
C PRO A 392 -22.99 27.02 -15.75
N VAL A 393 -22.43 26.14 -16.60
CA VAL A 393 -21.12 26.26 -17.28
C VAL A 393 -20.97 27.51 -18.17
N ASN A 394 -22.08 28.12 -18.59
CA ASN A 394 -22.15 28.81 -19.89
C ASN A 394 -21.65 30.27 -19.91
N HIS A 395 -21.31 30.88 -18.78
CA HIS A 395 -20.81 32.27 -18.72
C HIS A 395 -20.06 32.58 -17.42
N SER A 396 -19.39 33.74 -17.38
CA SER A 396 -18.88 34.31 -16.12
C SER A 396 -20.05 34.80 -15.26
N GLN A 397 -20.00 34.56 -13.95
CA GLN A 397 -21.08 34.89 -13.01
C GLN A 397 -20.56 35.82 -11.91
N VAL A 398 -21.44 36.67 -11.39
CA VAL A 398 -21.15 37.62 -10.30
C VAL A 398 -21.60 37.03 -8.97
N ILE A 399 -20.62 36.77 -8.11
CA ILE A 399 -20.80 36.34 -6.72
C ILE A 399 -20.75 37.56 -5.80
N VAL A 400 -21.65 37.62 -4.82
CA VAL A 400 -21.65 38.60 -3.73
C VAL A 400 -21.78 37.86 -2.39
N PHE A 401 -20.99 38.21 -1.38
CA PHE A 401 -21.14 37.65 -0.03
C PHE A 401 -20.67 38.63 1.04
N GLU A 402 -21.15 38.47 2.27
CA GLU A 402 -20.68 39.25 3.41
C GLU A 402 -19.30 38.74 3.85
N SER A 403 -18.35 39.65 4.02
CA SER A 403 -16.99 39.29 4.48
C SER A 403 -16.95 38.77 5.92
N GLY A 404 -18.00 38.94 6.72
CA GLY A 404 -18.00 38.60 8.16
C GLY A 404 -17.21 39.58 9.05
N ILE A 405 -16.73 40.69 8.48
CA ILE A 405 -16.07 41.79 9.17
C ILE A 405 -16.69 43.13 8.76
N GLU A 406 -16.31 44.23 9.40
CA GLU A 406 -16.82 45.59 9.11
C GLU A 406 -16.54 46.11 7.67
N ALA A 407 -15.86 45.31 6.82
CA ALA A 407 -15.62 45.62 5.41
C ALA A 407 -16.84 45.42 4.48
N GLY A 408 -17.91 44.77 4.97
CA GLY A 408 -19.20 44.65 4.25
C GLY A 408 -19.22 43.58 3.15
N GLU A 409 -20.04 43.80 2.11
CA GLU A 409 -20.20 42.91 0.96
C GLU A 409 -18.95 42.91 0.05
N LEU A 410 -18.44 41.73 -0.28
CA LEU A 410 -17.45 41.52 -1.33
C LEU A 410 -18.15 41.06 -2.62
N ARG A 411 -17.68 41.52 -3.77
CA ARG A 411 -18.21 41.17 -5.10
C ARG A 411 -17.11 40.71 -6.05
N PHE A 412 -17.30 39.55 -6.68
CA PHE A 412 -16.34 38.95 -7.61
C PHE A 412 -17.04 38.49 -8.89
N THR A 413 -16.44 38.76 -10.05
CA THR A 413 -16.82 38.12 -11.32
C THR A 413 -15.94 36.90 -11.54
N ILE A 414 -16.52 35.71 -11.42
CA ILE A 414 -15.81 34.43 -11.57
C ILE A 414 -16.04 33.79 -12.94
N LYS A 415 -15.17 32.85 -13.31
CA LYS A 415 -15.18 32.08 -14.57
C LYS A 415 -15.23 30.59 -14.25
N PRO A 416 -15.54 29.69 -15.21
CA PRO A 416 -15.42 28.25 -14.99
C PRO A 416 -14.11 27.82 -14.32
N GLY A 417 -14.17 26.85 -13.42
CA GLY A 417 -13.13 26.44 -12.47
C GLY A 417 -13.71 26.20 -11.07
N ASN A 418 -12.92 25.60 -10.18
CA ASN A 418 -13.26 25.39 -8.78
C ASN A 418 -12.92 26.61 -7.90
N TYR A 419 -13.76 26.87 -6.90
CA TYR A 419 -13.57 27.92 -5.92
C TYR A 419 -13.97 27.45 -4.52
N ALA A 420 -13.15 27.76 -3.51
CA ALA A 420 -13.50 27.53 -2.10
C ALA A 420 -13.72 28.84 -1.36
N PHE A 421 -14.75 28.87 -0.51
CA PHE A 421 -14.77 29.81 0.61
C PHE A 421 -13.77 29.36 1.67
N ARG A 422 -12.94 30.28 2.16
CA ARG A 422 -12.02 30.03 3.29
C ARG A 422 -12.11 31.19 4.29
N GLN A 423 -12.28 30.87 5.57
CA GLN A 423 -12.32 31.86 6.64
C GLN A 423 -10.91 32.16 7.15
N LEU A 424 -10.38 33.37 6.87
CA LEU A 424 -9.01 33.76 7.23
C LEU A 424 -8.95 34.44 8.61
N GLY A 425 -9.53 33.78 9.61
CA GLY A 425 -9.64 34.27 10.98
C GLY A 425 -10.23 35.69 11.03
N ALA A 426 -9.53 36.62 11.67
CA ALA A 426 -9.95 38.03 11.80
C ALA A 426 -10.01 38.84 10.48
N GLN A 427 -9.69 38.24 9.32
CA GLN A 427 -9.95 38.83 8.00
C GLN A 427 -11.29 38.37 7.40
N GLY A 428 -11.99 37.45 8.07
CA GLY A 428 -13.27 36.91 7.62
C GLY A 428 -13.19 36.06 6.36
N TRP A 429 -14.30 35.97 5.64
CA TRP A 429 -14.47 35.12 4.46
C TRP A 429 -13.78 35.69 3.23
N LYS A 430 -13.15 34.80 2.44
CA LYS A 430 -12.73 35.07 1.06
C LYS A 430 -13.06 33.88 0.15
N LEU A 431 -13.39 34.19 -1.10
CA LEU A 431 -13.56 33.21 -2.17
C LEU A 431 -12.24 33.07 -2.93
N TRP A 432 -11.59 31.91 -2.84
CA TRP A 432 -10.36 31.58 -3.53
C TRP A 432 -10.67 30.73 -4.76
N ARG A 433 -9.96 30.97 -5.87
CA ARG A 433 -9.95 30.02 -7.00
C ARG A 433 -8.89 28.96 -6.70
N GLU A 434 -9.25 27.70 -6.87
CA GLU A 434 -8.37 26.59 -6.56
C GLU A 434 -7.86 25.91 -7.85
N SER A 435 -6.76 25.19 -7.70
CA SER A 435 -6.13 24.39 -8.74
C SER A 435 -5.59 23.13 -8.09
N PHE A 436 -5.73 22.01 -8.80
CA PHE A 436 -5.38 20.68 -8.33
C PHE A 436 -4.11 20.26 -9.04
N GLU A 437 -3.12 19.81 -8.28
CA GLU A 437 -1.82 19.38 -8.78
C GLU A 437 -1.62 17.94 -8.35
N VAL A 438 -1.61 17.03 -9.32
CA VAL A 438 -1.46 15.59 -9.09
C VAL A 438 -0.11 15.18 -9.64
N THR A 439 0.76 14.67 -8.79
CA THR A 439 1.99 14.00 -9.23
C THR A 439 1.80 12.49 -9.09
N ILE A 440 2.05 11.76 -10.18
CA ILE A 440 2.11 10.30 -10.19
C ILE A 440 3.55 9.92 -10.47
N ASP A 441 4.15 9.16 -9.55
CA ASP A 441 5.50 8.64 -9.67
C ASP A 441 5.51 7.20 -10.18
N ASN A 442 6.32 6.96 -11.21
CA ASN A 442 6.60 5.67 -11.82
C ASN A 442 8.13 5.45 -11.92
N SER A 443 8.91 6.14 -11.07
CA SER A 443 10.37 6.15 -11.05
C SER A 443 11.02 4.78 -10.81
N GLU A 444 10.29 3.86 -10.18
CA GLU A 444 10.79 2.53 -9.82
C GLU A 444 10.23 1.39 -10.68
N ASN A 445 9.22 1.60 -11.53
CA ASN A 445 8.70 0.51 -12.37
C ASN A 445 9.41 0.47 -13.73
N THR A 446 9.59 -0.73 -14.28
CA THR A 446 10.29 -0.97 -15.56
C THR A 446 9.54 -0.49 -16.80
N ASP A 447 8.23 -0.26 -16.69
CA ASP A 447 7.32 -0.12 -17.82
C ASP A 447 6.56 1.21 -17.81
N ILE A 448 5.90 1.52 -18.94
CA ILE A 448 5.13 2.75 -19.11
C ILE A 448 3.77 2.58 -18.44
N PHE A 449 3.46 3.44 -17.47
CA PHE A 449 2.13 3.48 -16.85
C PHE A 449 1.19 4.41 -17.65
N TYR A 450 0.09 3.86 -18.15
CA TYR A 450 -0.96 4.58 -18.87
C TYR A 450 -2.10 4.95 -17.92
N VAL A 451 -2.46 6.23 -17.90
CA VAL A 451 -3.56 6.76 -17.08
C VAL A 451 -4.29 7.90 -17.79
N THR A 452 -5.62 7.91 -17.75
CA THR A 452 -6.44 9.04 -18.21
C THR A 452 -6.73 9.95 -17.03
N LEU A 453 -6.32 11.22 -17.12
CA LEU A 453 -6.56 12.28 -16.13
C LEU A 453 -7.49 13.32 -16.73
N ASN A 454 -8.72 13.46 -16.21
CA ASN A 454 -9.73 14.43 -16.69
C ASN A 454 -9.87 14.47 -18.24
N GLU A 455 -10.17 13.32 -18.85
CA GLU A 455 -10.24 13.04 -20.30
C GLU A 455 -8.90 13.00 -21.07
N GLU A 456 -7.80 13.46 -20.49
CA GLU A 456 -6.48 13.45 -21.15
C GLU A 456 -5.73 12.15 -20.85
N GLN A 457 -5.51 11.32 -21.87
CA GLN A 457 -4.67 10.12 -21.75
C GLN A 457 -3.20 10.53 -21.65
N ILE A 458 -2.61 10.23 -20.50
CA ILE A 458 -1.20 10.44 -20.17
C ILE A 458 -0.45 9.10 -20.24
N ASP A 459 0.81 9.19 -20.63
CA ASP A 459 1.79 8.10 -20.63
C ASP A 459 2.91 8.53 -19.69
N ILE A 460 3.12 7.80 -18.59
CA ILE A 460 4.19 8.06 -17.63
C ILE A 460 5.30 7.04 -17.89
N PRO A 461 6.47 7.44 -18.42
CA PRO A 461 7.52 6.50 -18.72
C PRO A 461 8.03 5.77 -17.47
N SER A 462 8.60 4.59 -17.70
CA SER A 462 9.53 3.94 -16.77
C SER A 462 10.61 4.92 -16.29
N GLY A 463 10.95 4.86 -15.00
CA GLY A 463 12.00 5.70 -14.42
C GLY A 463 11.64 7.19 -14.30
N GLN A 464 10.36 7.56 -14.37
CA GLN A 464 9.92 8.96 -14.37
C GLN A 464 8.67 9.23 -13.53
N GLN A 465 8.57 10.46 -13.03
CA GLN A 465 7.37 11.03 -12.41
C GLN A 465 6.72 12.05 -13.36
N MET A 466 5.40 12.21 -13.28
CA MET A 466 4.62 13.17 -14.08
C MET A 466 3.70 14.00 -13.17
N THR A 467 3.70 15.32 -13.36
CA THR A 467 2.80 16.24 -12.65
C THR A 467 1.76 16.83 -13.60
N TYR A 468 0.50 16.48 -13.36
CA TYR A 468 -0.68 17.03 -14.02
C TYR A 468 -1.25 18.20 -13.20
N THR A 469 -1.83 19.20 -13.88
CA THR A 469 -2.50 20.32 -13.20
C THR A 469 -3.86 20.63 -13.81
N SER A 470 -4.87 20.82 -12.97
CA SER A 470 -6.24 21.10 -13.39
C SER A 470 -6.90 22.21 -12.58
N GLN A 471 -8.03 22.71 -13.07
CA GLN A 471 -8.86 23.75 -12.43
C GLN A 471 -10.07 23.16 -11.70
N TYR A 472 -10.13 21.84 -11.64
CA TYR A 472 -11.17 21.00 -11.02
C TYR A 472 -10.49 19.78 -10.38
N PRO A 473 -11.15 19.07 -9.44
CA PRO A 473 -10.69 17.78 -8.95
C PRO A 473 -10.31 16.83 -10.09
N VAL A 474 -9.35 15.94 -9.87
CA VAL A 474 -8.79 15.08 -10.92
C VAL A 474 -9.32 13.66 -10.77
N THR A 475 -10.10 13.22 -11.76
CA THR A 475 -10.45 11.81 -11.92
C THR A 475 -9.32 11.11 -12.65
N ALA A 476 -8.69 10.14 -12.00
CA ALA A 476 -7.72 9.23 -12.62
C ALA A 476 -8.43 7.92 -12.98
N LEU A 477 -8.20 7.43 -14.20
CA LEU A 477 -8.73 6.18 -14.72
C LEU A 477 -7.59 5.39 -15.39
N PHE A 478 -7.32 4.18 -14.93
CA PHE A 478 -6.24 3.33 -15.45
C PHE A 478 -6.65 1.86 -15.40
N ASP A 479 -6.20 1.06 -16.37
CA ASP A 479 -6.31 -0.39 -16.28
C ASP A 479 -5.32 -0.94 -15.23
N ARG A 480 -5.71 -1.95 -14.46
CA ARG A 480 -4.87 -2.46 -13.35
C ARG A 480 -3.83 -3.49 -13.79
N GLY A 481 -3.67 -3.72 -15.10
CA GLY A 481 -2.74 -4.68 -15.68
C GLY A 481 -3.43 -5.90 -16.30
N ASN A 482 -4.64 -6.24 -15.82
CA ASN A 482 -5.39 -7.43 -16.24
C ASN A 482 -6.29 -7.23 -17.46
N GLY A 483 -6.33 -6.03 -18.05
CA GLY A 483 -7.26 -5.71 -19.14
C GLY A 483 -8.74 -5.76 -18.74
N GLY A 484 -9.02 -5.60 -17.44
CA GLY A 484 -10.36 -5.68 -16.85
C GLY A 484 -11.16 -4.37 -16.95
N GLU A 485 -12.07 -4.17 -16.01
CA GLU A 485 -12.69 -2.85 -15.81
C GLU A 485 -11.67 -1.89 -15.16
N PRO A 486 -11.37 -0.72 -15.75
CA PRO A 486 -10.34 0.18 -15.24
C PRO A 486 -10.63 0.72 -13.83
N ALA A 487 -9.60 0.72 -12.97
CA ALA A 487 -9.62 1.39 -11.68
C ALA A 487 -9.86 2.89 -11.84
N ARG A 488 -10.66 3.45 -10.94
CA ARG A 488 -11.02 4.87 -10.91
C ARG A 488 -10.73 5.46 -9.55
N LYS A 489 -9.92 6.53 -9.49
CA LYS A 489 -9.62 7.28 -8.27
C LYS A 489 -10.08 8.74 -8.43
N GLN A 490 -10.55 9.37 -7.35
CA GLN A 490 -11.12 10.72 -7.40
C GLN A 490 -10.35 11.68 -6.49
N LEU A 491 -9.38 12.37 -7.08
CA LEU A 491 -8.36 13.13 -6.38
C LEU A 491 -8.88 14.55 -6.09
N ASN A 492 -9.38 14.72 -4.86
CA ASN A 492 -10.06 15.93 -4.41
C ASN A 492 -9.16 16.90 -3.62
N ASP A 493 -7.91 16.52 -3.32
CA ASP A 493 -6.95 17.40 -2.66
C ASP A 493 -6.26 18.35 -3.65
N ALA A 494 -6.02 19.59 -3.22
CA ALA A 494 -5.38 20.61 -4.06
C ALA A 494 -3.94 20.24 -4.47
N LYS A 495 -3.29 19.35 -3.71
CA LYS A 495 -2.02 18.69 -4.04
C LYS A 495 -2.10 17.23 -3.64
N THR A 496 -1.95 16.32 -4.59
CA THR A 496 -1.88 14.86 -4.36
C THR A 496 -0.59 14.33 -4.95
N ALA A 497 0.13 13.50 -4.19
CA ALA A 497 1.29 12.76 -4.67
C ALA A 497 1.01 11.27 -4.51
N LEU A 498 1.12 10.54 -5.61
CA LEU A 498 0.79 9.13 -5.74
C LEU A 498 1.99 8.39 -6.32
N VAL A 499 2.19 7.13 -5.93
CA VAL A 499 3.16 6.21 -6.55
C VAL A 499 2.44 5.03 -7.17
N VAL A 500 2.87 4.62 -8.37
CA VAL A 500 2.41 3.40 -9.05
C VAL A 500 3.07 2.20 -8.38
N ALA A 501 2.27 1.27 -7.85
CA ALA A 501 2.75 0.04 -7.23
C ALA A 501 1.74 -1.11 -7.40
N VAL A 502 2.20 -2.34 -7.20
CA VAL A 502 1.36 -3.54 -7.17
C VAL A 502 0.74 -3.70 -5.79
N ASN A 503 -0.58 -3.90 -5.73
CA ASN A 503 -1.29 -4.14 -4.48
C ASN A 503 -1.09 -5.58 -4.02
N THR A 504 -0.54 -5.77 -2.82
CA THR A 504 -0.23 -7.08 -2.23
C THR A 504 -1.45 -7.96 -1.97
N ASN A 505 -2.66 -7.40 -1.96
CA ASN A 505 -3.90 -8.14 -1.68
C ASN A 505 -4.50 -8.83 -2.92
N ASP A 506 -4.15 -8.38 -4.13
CA ASP A 506 -4.75 -8.85 -5.38
C ASP A 506 -3.80 -8.91 -6.60
N GLY A 507 -2.52 -8.58 -6.40
CA GLY A 507 -1.49 -8.62 -7.45
C GLY A 507 -1.66 -7.58 -8.55
N LEU A 508 -2.56 -6.60 -8.38
CA LEU A 508 -2.96 -5.67 -9.43
C LEU A 508 -2.39 -4.26 -9.20
N LEU A 509 -2.03 -3.58 -10.29
CA LEU A 509 -1.51 -2.21 -10.21
C LEU A 509 -2.52 -1.29 -9.55
N ASP A 510 -2.04 -0.40 -8.69
CA ASP A 510 -2.81 0.64 -8.04
C ASP A 510 -1.95 1.91 -7.76
N LEU A 511 -2.60 2.99 -7.34
CA LEU A 511 -1.99 4.26 -6.97
C LEU A 511 -2.01 4.44 -5.46
N TYR A 512 -0.85 4.60 -4.84
CA TYR A 512 -0.69 4.74 -3.40
C TYR A 512 -0.31 6.19 -3.01
N PRO A 513 -0.96 6.81 -2.01
CA PRO A 513 -0.53 8.10 -1.49
C PRO A 513 0.91 8.06 -0.99
N GLU A 514 1.76 8.99 -1.43
CA GLU A 514 3.19 9.08 -1.06
C GLU A 514 3.39 9.10 0.47
N THR A 515 2.44 9.65 1.23
CA THR A 515 2.45 9.70 2.70
C THR A 515 2.19 8.36 3.39
N ASN A 516 1.57 7.42 2.70
CA ASN A 516 1.12 6.13 3.23
C ASN A 516 1.95 4.95 2.67
N PHE A 517 2.69 5.21 1.59
CA PHE A 517 3.44 4.24 0.81
C PHE A 517 4.82 3.95 1.42
N ASN A 518 5.01 2.75 1.94
CA ASN A 518 6.33 2.27 2.37
C ASN A 518 6.94 1.43 1.25
N ILE A 519 7.95 1.95 0.54
CA ILE A 519 8.68 1.12 -0.44
C ILE A 519 9.45 0.04 0.33
N VAL A 520 9.05 -1.21 0.16
CA VAL A 520 9.92 -2.36 0.46
C VAL A 520 10.90 -2.47 -0.71
N SER A 521 11.92 -1.63 -0.73
CA SER A 521 12.89 -1.57 -1.84
C SER A 521 13.92 -2.70 -1.72
N SER A 522 13.47 -3.95 -1.62
CA SER A 522 14.36 -5.10 -1.46
C SER A 522 15.24 -5.33 -2.69
N LYS A 523 14.83 -4.79 -3.85
CA LYS A 523 15.56 -4.66 -5.13
C LYS A 523 17.09 -4.69 -5.05
N THR A 524 17.71 -3.95 -4.12
CA THR A 524 19.17 -3.93 -3.98
C THR A 524 19.67 -5.25 -3.39
N GLU A 525 19.17 -5.67 -2.24
CA GLU A 525 19.64 -6.86 -1.53
C GLU A 525 19.13 -8.15 -2.17
N SER A 526 17.82 -8.29 -2.44
CA SER A 526 17.24 -9.51 -3.03
C SER A 526 17.81 -9.80 -4.42
N GLN A 527 17.94 -8.80 -5.30
CA GLN A 527 18.53 -9.05 -6.61
C GLN A 527 20.04 -9.23 -6.57
N ASP A 528 20.79 -8.54 -5.70
CA ASP A 528 22.23 -8.78 -5.61
C ASP A 528 22.55 -10.11 -4.93
N ILE A 529 21.70 -10.61 -4.02
CA ILE A 529 21.75 -11.99 -3.52
C ILE A 529 21.47 -12.97 -4.67
N LEU A 530 20.38 -12.82 -5.42
CA LEU A 530 20.05 -13.72 -6.54
C LEU A 530 21.16 -13.72 -7.61
N LYS A 531 21.68 -12.54 -7.99
CA LYS A 531 22.81 -12.39 -8.93
C LYS A 531 24.10 -12.99 -8.37
N GLN A 532 24.37 -12.88 -7.07
CA GLN A 532 25.54 -13.51 -6.44
C GLN A 532 25.40 -15.04 -6.37
N THR A 533 24.22 -15.57 -6.05
CA THR A 533 23.92 -17.01 -6.05
C THR A 533 24.09 -17.59 -7.46
N MET A 534 23.51 -16.95 -8.48
CA MET A 534 23.70 -17.28 -9.89
C MET A 534 25.19 -17.27 -10.28
N LEU A 535 25.88 -16.14 -10.08
CA LEU A 535 27.31 -15.99 -10.42
C LEU A 535 28.19 -17.02 -9.69
N LYS A 536 27.88 -17.35 -8.44
CA LYS A 536 28.57 -18.37 -7.64
C LYS A 536 28.35 -19.78 -8.19
N GLY A 537 27.12 -20.13 -8.58
CA GLY A 537 26.81 -21.38 -9.28
C GLY A 537 27.60 -21.52 -10.58
N ARG A 538 27.56 -20.49 -11.43
CA ARG A 538 28.30 -20.42 -12.70
C ARG A 538 29.81 -20.62 -12.54
N LEU A 539 30.40 -19.99 -11.52
CA LEU A 539 31.82 -20.13 -11.21
C LEU A 539 32.16 -21.55 -10.73
N GLN A 540 31.29 -22.18 -9.93
CA GLN A 540 31.47 -23.58 -9.52
C GLN A 540 31.39 -24.56 -10.71
N GLU A 541 30.49 -24.33 -11.67
CA GLU A 541 30.40 -25.19 -12.85
C GLU A 541 31.63 -25.05 -13.76
N ILE A 542 32.09 -23.82 -14.01
CA ILE A 542 33.33 -23.56 -14.78
C ILE A 542 34.53 -24.26 -14.11
N LEU A 543 34.61 -24.27 -12.78
CA LEU A 543 35.65 -24.99 -12.04
C LEU A 543 35.52 -26.52 -12.16
N LYS A 544 34.29 -27.08 -12.13
CA LYS A 544 34.04 -28.50 -12.41
C LYS A 544 34.51 -28.87 -13.82
N GLN A 545 34.13 -28.08 -14.83
CA GLN A 545 34.50 -28.31 -16.24
C GLN A 545 36.02 -28.19 -16.49
N GLN A 546 36.76 -27.44 -15.67
CA GLN A 546 38.23 -27.34 -15.73
C GLN A 546 38.97 -28.44 -14.93
N SER A 547 38.25 -29.31 -14.22
CA SER A 547 38.80 -30.40 -13.40
C SER A 547 38.75 -31.78 -14.05
N LEU A 548 38.25 -31.86 -15.29
CA LEU A 548 38.06 -33.06 -16.12
C LEU A 548 39.02 -33.06 -17.33
#